data_AF-A0A2T2TT60-F1
#
_entry.id   AF-A0A2T2TT60-F1
#
_cell.length_a   1.000
_cell.length_b   1.000
_cell.length_c   1.000
_cell.angle_alpha   90.00
_cell.angle_beta   90.00
_cell.angle_gamma   90.00
#
_symmetry.space_group_name_H-M   'P 1'
#
loop_
_entity.id
_entity.type
_entity.pdbx_description
1 polymer ?
#
loop_
_entity_poly.entity_id
_entity_poly.type
_entity_poly.pdbx_seq_one_letter_code
_entity_poly.pdbx_strand_id
1 'polypeptide(L)'
;MPHLEHIGIAVENVEAAVDCFRDVLGEKPYKRETVAEQQVRTHLLDADTAKLELLEALSDDSPVQRFLDREGEGLHHLAFEVADLAATVHRLREAGFELLSDTPQDGADDKQIAFVHPKQTHGVLVEFCESVAPSWSALEVPRHDGPLAVFERGPRSRPTLLVLHGAAGSTRLETAPLMRRLESSFHLVGVDLSGHGTSAFPTDQDFSLDLFAEDVRTAMTALDLSSAHVFGFSLGGGVALHLAQRSPALVDRLAVFQTNVDWTRPQANRMRQRLDLDALQENAPEHAERLRAHHSFPTRLLQRLQSFVKTLPDASGELAPGLSDLSTPTLVGSVDQDPLFGPEAPQALHQQLPNARLAILPGEHHDLAKAPLPLLSSLLKQHFSVN
;
A
#
# COMPACT_ATOMS: atom_id res chain seq x y z
N MET A 1 6.81 13.96 -14.05
CA MET A 1 7.74 12.97 -14.62
C MET A 1 7.47 11.65 -13.91
N PRO A 2 7.37 10.53 -14.64
CA PRO A 2 7.26 9.19 -14.03
C PRO A 2 8.39 8.92 -13.04
N HIS A 3 8.11 8.12 -12.02
CA HIS A 3 9.09 7.70 -11.01
C HIS A 3 9.98 6.59 -11.58
N LEU A 4 11.29 6.65 -11.35
CA LEU A 4 12.18 5.52 -11.66
C LEU A 4 11.89 4.39 -10.67
N GLU A 5 11.29 3.30 -11.17
CA GLU A 5 10.83 2.18 -10.34
C GLU A 5 11.96 1.20 -10.07
N HIS A 6 12.61 0.73 -11.14
CA HIS A 6 13.75 -0.18 -11.04
C HIS A 6 14.77 0.00 -12.17
N ILE A 7 15.97 -0.53 -11.91
CA ILE A 7 17.04 -0.70 -12.88
C ILE A 7 17.26 -2.21 -13.03
N GLY A 8 17.00 -2.72 -14.23
CA GLY A 8 17.26 -4.12 -14.58
C GLY A 8 18.74 -4.34 -14.88
N ILE A 9 19.32 -5.40 -14.31
CA ILE A 9 20.72 -5.80 -14.50
C ILE A 9 20.74 -7.26 -14.94
N ALA A 10 21.12 -7.52 -16.18
CA ALA A 10 21.28 -8.88 -16.69
C ALA A 10 22.57 -9.50 -16.15
N VAL A 11 22.46 -10.73 -15.63
CA VAL A 11 23.55 -11.50 -15.02
C VAL A 11 23.50 -12.95 -15.47
N GLU A 12 24.66 -13.59 -15.61
CA GLU A 12 24.78 -15.02 -15.94
C GLU A 12 24.45 -15.90 -14.73
N ASN A 13 24.77 -15.43 -13.52
CA ASN A 13 24.53 -16.14 -12.27
C ASN A 13 23.96 -15.20 -11.21
N VAL A 14 22.67 -15.37 -10.90
CA VAL A 14 21.99 -14.46 -9.97
C VAL A 14 22.50 -14.57 -8.53
N GLU A 15 22.92 -15.75 -8.08
CA GLU A 15 23.42 -15.94 -6.70
C GLU A 15 24.77 -15.27 -6.50
N ALA A 16 25.67 -15.38 -7.48
CA ALA A 16 26.95 -14.67 -7.45
C ALA A 16 26.76 -13.14 -7.50
N ALA A 17 25.80 -12.66 -8.29
CA ALA A 17 25.45 -11.25 -8.33
C ALA A 17 24.86 -10.78 -6.99
N VAL A 18 24.00 -11.57 -6.35
CA VAL A 18 23.46 -11.29 -5.01
C VAL A 18 24.57 -11.16 -3.98
N ASP A 19 25.56 -12.06 -4.00
CA ASP A 19 26.71 -11.99 -3.10
C ASP A 19 27.50 -10.70 -3.32
N CYS A 20 27.77 -10.34 -4.58
CA CYS A 20 28.45 -9.10 -4.94
C CYS A 20 27.70 -7.86 -4.46
N PHE A 21 26.42 -7.73 -4.79
CA PHE A 21 25.62 -6.55 -4.41
C PHE A 21 25.37 -6.47 -2.90
N ARG A 22 25.29 -7.60 -2.20
CA ARG A 22 25.31 -7.60 -0.73
C ARG A 22 26.61 -7.01 -0.20
N ASP A 23 27.75 -7.41 -0.74
CA ASP A 23 29.04 -6.95 -0.23
C ASP A 23 29.28 -5.46 -0.57
N VAL A 24 28.73 -4.97 -1.69
CA VAL A 24 28.82 -3.56 -2.11
C VAL A 24 27.83 -2.65 -1.40
N LEU A 25 26.56 -3.07 -1.29
CA LEU A 25 25.46 -2.22 -0.82
C LEU A 25 25.01 -2.56 0.60
N GLY A 26 25.40 -3.70 1.15
CA GLY A 26 24.89 -4.22 2.42
C GLY A 26 23.50 -4.86 2.33
N GLU A 27 22.90 -4.90 1.14
CA GLU A 27 21.51 -5.31 0.94
C GLU A 27 21.38 -6.71 0.35
N LYS A 28 20.36 -7.45 0.81
CA LYS A 28 20.00 -8.76 0.24
C LYS A 28 18.65 -8.65 -0.49
N PRO A 29 18.39 -9.51 -1.48
CA PRO A 29 17.08 -9.53 -2.12
C PRO A 29 15.97 -9.72 -1.10
N TYR A 30 14.95 -8.88 -1.16
CA TYR A 30 13.75 -9.02 -0.34
C TYR A 30 12.67 -9.85 -1.04
N LYS A 31 12.76 -9.98 -2.36
CA LYS A 31 11.85 -10.78 -3.19
C LYS A 31 12.64 -11.51 -4.29
N ARG A 32 12.21 -12.74 -4.57
CA ARG A 32 12.72 -13.60 -5.63
C ARG A 32 11.54 -14.21 -6.35
N GLU A 33 11.52 -14.15 -7.66
CA GLU A 33 10.43 -14.69 -8.46
C GLU A 33 10.91 -15.18 -9.82
N THR A 34 10.04 -15.94 -10.48
CA THR A 34 10.24 -16.44 -11.83
C THR A 34 9.10 -15.92 -12.70
N VAL A 35 9.43 -15.16 -13.74
CA VAL A 35 8.47 -14.70 -14.74
C VAL A 35 8.52 -15.66 -15.91
N ALA A 36 7.67 -16.69 -15.85
CA ALA A 36 7.69 -17.80 -16.80
C ALA A 36 7.47 -17.36 -18.25
N GLU A 37 6.58 -16.38 -18.50
CA GLU A 37 6.32 -15.87 -19.85
C GLU A 37 7.55 -15.22 -20.49
N GLN A 38 8.41 -14.61 -19.67
CA GLN A 38 9.64 -13.97 -20.11
C GLN A 38 10.87 -14.88 -19.98
N GLN A 39 10.70 -16.10 -19.44
CA GLN A 39 11.78 -17.06 -19.21
C GLN A 39 12.95 -16.45 -18.40
N VAL A 40 12.61 -15.71 -17.34
CA VAL A 40 13.59 -15.01 -16.49
C VAL A 40 13.33 -15.28 -15.00
N ARG A 41 14.41 -15.40 -14.24
CA ARG A 41 14.40 -15.34 -12.77
C ARG A 41 14.83 -13.95 -12.34
N THR A 42 14.07 -13.35 -11.43
CA THR A 42 14.32 -11.97 -10.96
C THR A 42 14.55 -11.94 -9.44
N HIS A 43 15.58 -11.21 -9.03
CA HIS A 43 15.89 -10.97 -7.61
C HIS A 43 15.88 -9.45 -7.37
N LEU A 44 14.99 -8.99 -6.49
CA LEU A 44 14.76 -7.57 -6.23
C LEU A 44 15.49 -7.11 -4.96
N LEU A 45 16.34 -6.10 -5.11
CA LEU A 45 17.04 -5.41 -4.02
C LEU A 45 16.49 -4.00 -3.85
N ASP A 46 16.41 -3.54 -2.61
CA ASP A 46 15.96 -2.19 -2.28
C ASP A 46 17.13 -1.20 -2.43
N ALA A 47 16.93 -0.15 -3.23
CA ALA A 47 17.84 0.99 -3.36
C ALA A 47 17.16 2.28 -2.90
N ASP A 48 16.28 2.15 -1.90
CA ASP A 48 15.49 3.18 -1.23
C ASP A 48 14.43 3.85 -2.11
N THR A 49 14.88 4.67 -3.06
CA THR A 49 14.00 5.40 -4.00
C THR A 49 13.78 4.66 -5.32
N ALA A 50 14.45 3.54 -5.53
CA ALA A 50 14.28 2.66 -6.68
C ALA A 50 14.64 1.22 -6.27
N LYS A 51 14.50 0.27 -7.17
CA LYS A 51 14.95 -1.12 -6.97
C LYS A 51 16.09 -1.46 -7.93
N LEU A 52 16.92 -2.41 -7.54
CA LEU A 52 17.74 -3.15 -8.49
C LEU A 52 17.07 -4.48 -8.75
N GLU A 53 16.87 -4.81 -10.01
CA GLU A 53 16.33 -6.09 -10.44
C GLU A 53 17.42 -6.88 -11.14
N LEU A 54 17.91 -7.94 -10.49
CA LEU A 54 18.87 -8.85 -11.11
C LEU A 54 18.12 -9.87 -11.94
N LEU A 55 18.50 -10.00 -13.22
CA LEU A 55 17.81 -10.80 -14.23
C LEU A 55 18.71 -11.96 -14.69
N GLU A 56 18.31 -13.19 -14.39
CA GLU A 56 18.97 -14.41 -14.88
C GLU A 56 18.07 -15.13 -15.89
N ALA A 57 18.61 -15.42 -17.06
CA ALA A 57 17.93 -16.18 -18.10
C ALA A 57 17.65 -17.62 -17.64
N LEU A 58 16.43 -18.10 -17.88
CA LEU A 58 16.06 -19.50 -17.62
C LEU A 58 16.24 -20.41 -18.84
N SER A 59 16.44 -19.83 -20.02
CA SER A 59 16.68 -20.55 -21.26
C SER A 59 17.45 -19.70 -22.27
N ASP A 60 18.12 -20.39 -23.19
CA ASP A 60 18.93 -19.76 -24.25
C ASP A 60 18.10 -18.89 -25.20
N ASP A 61 16.79 -19.17 -25.28
CA ASP A 61 15.85 -18.44 -26.13
C ASP A 61 15.29 -17.17 -25.48
N SER A 62 15.58 -16.92 -24.19
CA SER A 62 15.01 -15.78 -23.44
C SER A 62 15.52 -14.42 -23.96
N PRO A 63 14.73 -13.33 -23.86
CA PRO A 63 15.19 -11.99 -24.22
C PRO A 63 16.45 -11.56 -23.45
N VAL A 64 16.57 -11.96 -22.19
CA VAL A 64 17.74 -11.68 -21.33
C VAL A 64 18.97 -12.42 -21.84
N GLN A 65 18.85 -13.69 -22.25
CA GLN A 65 20.00 -14.41 -22.84
C GLN A 65 20.50 -13.69 -24.11
N ARG A 66 19.60 -13.29 -25.00
CA ARG A 66 19.98 -12.56 -26.23
C ARG A 66 20.69 -11.24 -25.95
N PHE A 67 20.39 -10.60 -24.81
CA PHE A 67 21.14 -9.43 -24.36
C PHE A 67 22.54 -9.83 -23.88
N LEU A 68 22.64 -10.84 -22.99
CA LEU A 68 23.92 -11.35 -22.47
C LEU A 68 24.87 -11.77 -23.60
N ASP A 69 24.38 -12.47 -24.62
CA ASP A 69 25.18 -12.92 -25.76
C ASP A 69 25.76 -11.75 -26.58
N ARG A 70 25.08 -10.60 -26.58
CA ARG A 70 25.45 -9.43 -27.38
C ARG A 70 26.30 -8.43 -26.61
N GLU A 71 25.95 -8.17 -25.37
CA GLU A 71 26.50 -7.08 -24.55
C GLU A 71 27.30 -7.57 -23.33
N GLY A 72 27.13 -8.83 -22.92
CA GLY A 72 27.60 -9.35 -21.63
C GLY A 72 26.69 -8.98 -20.46
N GLU A 73 27.13 -9.30 -19.24
CA GLU A 73 26.45 -8.85 -18.01
C GLU A 73 26.44 -7.32 -17.89
N GLY A 74 25.35 -6.74 -17.39
CA GLY A 74 25.27 -5.29 -17.20
C GLY A 74 23.86 -4.71 -17.15
N LEU A 75 23.78 -3.38 -17.26
CA LEU A 75 22.51 -2.64 -17.23
C LEU A 75 21.66 -3.01 -18.44
N HIS A 76 20.50 -3.61 -18.18
CA HIS A 76 19.58 -4.12 -19.18
C HIS A 76 18.51 -3.09 -19.56
N HIS A 77 17.81 -2.50 -18.59
CA HIS A 77 16.76 -1.50 -18.83
C HIS A 77 16.63 -0.48 -17.68
N LEU A 78 15.91 0.61 -17.95
CA LEU A 78 15.39 1.53 -16.94
C LEU A 78 13.86 1.48 -16.95
N ALA A 79 13.24 1.28 -15.79
CA ALA A 79 11.80 1.17 -15.67
C ALA A 79 11.18 2.36 -14.96
N PHE A 80 10.07 2.85 -15.50
CA PHE A 80 9.35 4.00 -14.98
C PHE A 80 7.89 3.67 -14.65
N GLU A 81 7.50 3.91 -13.41
CA GLU A 81 6.12 3.66 -12.98
C GLU A 81 5.18 4.79 -13.42
N VAL A 82 4.04 4.40 -13.97
CA VAL A 82 2.96 5.28 -14.41
C VAL A 82 1.64 4.87 -13.76
N ALA A 83 0.72 5.84 -13.65
CA ALA A 83 -0.59 5.61 -13.06
C ALA A 83 -1.60 4.95 -14.02
N ASP A 84 -1.33 5.02 -15.32
CA ASP A 84 -2.15 4.42 -16.38
C ASP A 84 -1.22 4.05 -17.54
N LEU A 85 -0.89 2.76 -17.63
CA LEU A 85 -0.01 2.21 -18.65
C LEU A 85 -0.71 2.19 -20.00
N ALA A 86 -2.02 1.94 -20.05
CA ALA A 86 -2.77 1.93 -21.30
C ALA A 86 -2.76 3.30 -21.98
N ALA A 87 -3.05 4.37 -21.23
CA ALA A 87 -2.96 5.75 -21.72
C ALA A 87 -1.52 6.13 -22.09
N THR A 88 -0.53 5.65 -21.33
CA THR A 88 0.89 5.87 -21.63
C THR A 88 1.30 5.21 -22.95
N VAL A 89 0.92 3.96 -23.17
CA VAL A 89 1.14 3.20 -24.41
C VAL A 89 0.49 3.90 -25.60
N HIS A 90 -0.76 4.35 -25.45
CA HIS A 90 -1.46 5.11 -26.49
C HIS A 90 -0.69 6.37 -26.88
N ARG A 91 -0.34 7.20 -25.88
CA ARG A 91 0.43 8.43 -26.08
C ARG A 91 1.78 8.20 -26.77
N LEU A 92 2.50 7.13 -26.41
CA LEU A 92 3.78 6.78 -27.02
C LEU A 92 3.62 6.41 -28.49
N ARG A 93 2.58 5.64 -28.83
CA ARG A 93 2.27 5.27 -30.23
C ARG A 93 1.88 6.49 -31.06
N GLU A 94 1.06 7.38 -30.53
CA GLU A 94 0.70 8.63 -31.21
C GLU A 94 1.92 9.52 -31.46
N ALA A 95 2.92 9.48 -30.58
CA ALA A 95 4.19 10.16 -30.74
C ALA A 95 5.19 9.44 -31.69
N GLY A 96 4.82 8.28 -32.25
CA GLY A 96 5.62 7.53 -33.23
C GLY A 96 6.66 6.59 -32.62
N PHE A 97 6.60 6.29 -31.32
CA PHE A 97 7.45 5.28 -30.69
C PHE A 97 6.97 3.86 -31.02
N GLU A 98 7.90 2.99 -31.36
CA GLU A 98 7.72 1.55 -31.51
C GLU A 98 7.82 0.89 -30.13
N LEU A 99 6.80 0.10 -29.80
CA LEU A 99 6.79 -0.71 -28.58
C LEU A 99 7.15 -2.16 -28.93
N LEU A 100 7.80 -2.86 -28.01
CA LEU A 100 8.18 -4.27 -28.21
C LEU A 100 6.99 -5.23 -28.11
N SER A 101 5.86 -4.77 -27.57
CA SER A 101 4.61 -5.53 -27.48
C SER A 101 3.40 -4.71 -27.97
N ASP A 102 2.40 -5.41 -28.52
CA ASP A 102 1.14 -4.82 -28.99
C ASP A 102 0.22 -4.40 -27.84
N THR A 103 0.30 -5.08 -26.71
CA THR A 103 -0.41 -4.77 -25.48
C THR A 103 0.54 -4.82 -24.29
N PRO A 104 0.21 -4.16 -23.16
CA PRO A 104 0.89 -4.43 -21.90
C PRO A 104 0.96 -5.92 -21.59
N GLN A 105 2.06 -6.35 -21.00
CA GLN A 105 2.31 -7.74 -20.61
C GLN A 105 2.48 -7.85 -19.10
N ASP A 106 2.31 -9.05 -18.56
CA ASP A 106 2.62 -9.29 -17.16
C ASP A 106 4.14 -9.28 -16.94
N GLY A 107 4.56 -8.55 -15.91
CA GLY A 107 5.93 -8.41 -15.48
C GLY A 107 6.15 -8.97 -14.07
N ALA A 108 7.39 -8.82 -13.60
CA ALA A 108 7.75 -9.05 -12.22
C ALA A 108 6.99 -8.09 -11.28
N ASP A 109 6.92 -8.45 -10.00
CA ASP A 109 6.42 -7.62 -8.91
C ASP A 109 4.95 -7.17 -8.96
N ASP A 110 4.07 -8.02 -9.52
CA ASP A 110 2.64 -7.74 -9.71
C ASP A 110 2.44 -6.43 -10.51
N LYS A 111 3.10 -6.34 -11.67
CA LYS A 111 3.03 -5.19 -12.57
C LYS A 111 2.67 -5.60 -13.98
N GLN A 112 1.97 -4.70 -14.68
CA GLN A 112 1.96 -4.73 -16.14
C GLN A 112 3.08 -3.86 -16.68
N ILE A 113 3.67 -4.27 -17.80
CA ILE A 113 4.85 -3.63 -18.39
C ILE A 113 4.69 -3.43 -19.89
N ALA A 114 5.36 -2.41 -20.42
CA ALA A 114 5.54 -2.19 -21.84
C ALA A 114 6.90 -1.55 -22.12
N PHE A 115 7.62 -2.07 -23.11
CA PHE A 115 8.94 -1.58 -23.48
C PHE A 115 8.92 -0.73 -24.76
N VAL A 116 9.69 0.35 -24.76
CA VAL A 116 10.01 1.14 -25.96
C VAL A 116 11.25 0.57 -26.64
N HIS A 117 11.23 0.45 -27.97
CA HIS A 117 12.35 -0.09 -28.73
C HIS A 117 13.62 0.80 -28.57
N PRO A 118 14.79 0.24 -28.18
CA PRO A 118 15.97 1.03 -27.77
C PRO A 118 16.55 1.95 -28.86
N LYS A 119 16.36 1.60 -30.15
CA LYS A 119 16.72 2.45 -31.30
C LYS A 119 16.15 3.87 -31.23
N GLN A 120 14.99 4.05 -30.60
CA GLN A 120 14.31 5.35 -30.50
C GLN A 120 14.59 6.07 -29.17
N THR A 121 15.37 5.46 -28.29
CA THR A 121 15.70 5.96 -26.94
C THR A 121 17.23 5.96 -26.74
N HIS A 122 17.98 6.28 -27.80
CA HIS A 122 19.44 6.39 -27.78
C HIS A 122 20.17 5.13 -27.28
N GLY A 123 19.62 3.94 -27.54
CA GLY A 123 20.19 2.66 -27.13
C GLY A 123 19.73 2.18 -25.76
N VAL A 124 18.99 3.00 -24.99
CA VAL A 124 18.49 2.60 -23.67
C VAL A 124 17.16 1.86 -23.82
N LEU A 125 17.06 0.64 -23.30
CA LEU A 125 15.77 -0.05 -23.20
C LEU A 125 14.96 0.60 -22.06
N VAL A 126 13.82 1.20 -22.42
CA VAL A 126 12.95 1.89 -21.47
C VAL A 126 11.68 1.08 -21.25
N GLU A 127 11.42 0.72 -20.01
CA GLU A 127 10.18 0.08 -19.56
C GLU A 127 9.25 1.12 -18.94
N PHE A 128 7.96 1.03 -19.24
CA PHE A 128 6.91 1.65 -18.44
C PHE A 128 6.14 0.55 -17.73
N CYS A 129 5.92 0.71 -16.42
CA CYS A 129 5.19 -0.25 -15.62
C CYS A 129 4.03 0.40 -14.86
N GLU A 130 2.99 -0.39 -14.61
CA GLU A 130 1.86 -0.02 -13.76
C GLU A 130 1.64 -1.11 -12.72
N SER A 131 1.54 -0.69 -11.47
CA SER A 131 1.20 -1.56 -10.35
C SER A 131 -0.25 -2.05 -10.47
N VAL A 132 -0.45 -3.37 -10.58
CA VAL A 132 -1.79 -3.95 -10.48
C VAL A 132 -2.14 -4.33 -9.04
N ALA A 133 -3.43 -4.48 -8.77
CA ALA A 133 -3.89 -5.02 -7.49
C ALA A 133 -3.33 -6.44 -7.34
N PRO A 134 -2.62 -6.75 -6.24
CA PRO A 134 -1.92 -8.02 -6.16
C PRO A 134 -2.89 -9.18 -5.91
N SER A 135 -2.53 -10.35 -6.44
CA SER A 135 -3.25 -11.61 -6.22
C SER A 135 -2.91 -12.26 -4.87
N TRP A 136 -2.73 -11.45 -3.81
CA TRP A 136 -2.38 -11.95 -2.49
C TRP A 136 -3.52 -12.80 -1.92
N SER A 137 -3.18 -14.00 -1.45
CA SER A 137 -4.11 -14.84 -0.70
C SER A 137 -4.16 -14.38 0.75
N ALA A 138 -5.37 -14.29 1.30
CA ALA A 138 -5.55 -13.99 2.71
C ALA A 138 -5.32 -15.24 3.56
N LEU A 139 -4.67 -15.07 4.70
CA LEU A 139 -4.81 -15.97 5.83
C LEU A 139 -6.17 -15.71 6.47
N GLU A 140 -7.03 -16.72 6.50
CA GLU A 140 -8.29 -16.65 7.24
C GLU A 140 -8.03 -16.87 8.74
N VAL A 141 -8.07 -15.79 9.51
CA VAL A 141 -7.91 -15.82 10.95
C VAL A 141 -9.28 -16.00 11.61
N PRO A 142 -9.50 -17.05 12.43
CA PRO A 142 -10.75 -17.21 13.16
C PRO A 142 -11.01 -16.05 14.13
N ARG A 143 -12.14 -15.37 13.98
CA ARG A 143 -12.74 -14.45 14.96
C ARG A 143 -14.09 -15.05 15.41
N HIS A 144 -14.56 -14.67 16.60
CA HIS A 144 -15.68 -15.31 17.31
C HIS A 144 -17.00 -15.43 16.51
N ASP A 145 -17.18 -14.61 15.48
CA ASP A 145 -18.39 -14.42 14.66
C ASP A 145 -18.06 -14.46 13.15
N GLY A 146 -16.93 -15.07 12.77
CA GLY A 146 -16.53 -15.34 11.38
C GLY A 146 -15.05 -15.02 11.10
N PRO A 147 -14.46 -15.45 9.97
CA PRO A 147 -13.04 -15.22 9.71
C PRO A 147 -12.72 -13.75 9.40
N LEU A 148 -11.51 -13.32 9.77
CA LEU A 148 -10.85 -12.12 9.31
C LEU A 148 -9.84 -12.48 8.21
N ALA A 149 -9.76 -11.66 7.16
CA ALA A 149 -8.75 -11.78 6.13
C ALA A 149 -7.50 -10.97 6.52
N VAL A 150 -6.38 -11.68 6.71
CA VAL A 150 -5.08 -11.11 7.10
C VAL A 150 -4.04 -11.41 6.03
N PHE A 151 -3.13 -10.48 5.78
CA PHE A 151 -2.12 -10.57 4.72
C PHE A 151 -0.73 -10.32 5.29
N GLU A 152 0.15 -11.32 5.23
CA GLU A 152 1.57 -11.18 5.61
C GLU A 152 2.44 -10.94 4.38
N ARG A 153 3.32 -9.94 4.45
CA ARG A 153 4.32 -9.63 3.40
C ARG A 153 5.68 -9.34 4.03
N GLY A 154 6.75 -9.59 3.28
CA GLY A 154 8.12 -9.44 3.77
C GLY A 154 8.52 -10.50 4.81
N PRO A 155 9.78 -10.51 5.26
CA PRO A 155 10.29 -11.53 6.17
C PRO A 155 9.95 -11.22 7.63
N ARG A 156 9.44 -12.22 8.36
CA ARG A 156 9.11 -12.13 9.81
C ARG A 156 10.28 -11.80 10.73
N SER A 157 11.53 -11.85 10.22
CA SER A 157 12.72 -11.41 10.96
C SER A 157 12.87 -9.88 11.04
N ARG A 158 12.09 -9.13 10.26
CA ARG A 158 12.08 -7.66 10.27
C ARG A 158 11.07 -7.13 11.30
N PRO A 159 11.20 -5.87 11.76
CA PRO A 159 10.19 -5.24 12.61
C PRO A 159 8.79 -5.33 11.98
N THR A 160 7.77 -5.62 12.79
CA THR A 160 6.41 -5.77 12.28
C THR A 160 5.72 -4.42 12.16
N LEU A 161 5.11 -4.17 11.01
CA LEU A 161 4.27 -3.00 10.72
C LEU A 161 2.88 -3.46 10.27
N LEU A 162 1.88 -3.21 11.11
CA LEU A 162 0.47 -3.34 10.77
C LEU A 162 0.02 -2.18 9.89
N VAL A 163 -0.68 -2.46 8.80
CA VAL A 163 -1.13 -1.46 7.82
C VAL A 163 -2.65 -1.55 7.67
N LEU A 164 -3.36 -0.51 8.12
CA LEU A 164 -4.82 -0.48 8.19
C LEU A 164 -5.42 0.42 7.11
N HIS A 165 -6.36 -0.12 6.36
CA HIS A 165 -7.09 0.57 5.30
C HIS A 165 -8.17 1.54 5.86
N GLY A 166 -8.71 2.38 4.98
CA GLY A 166 -9.76 3.35 5.19
C GLY A 166 -11.18 2.78 5.06
N ALA A 167 -12.19 3.63 5.19
CA ALA A 167 -13.59 3.22 5.07
C ALA A 167 -13.91 2.78 3.65
N ALA A 168 -14.55 1.62 3.49
CA ALA A 168 -14.80 0.98 2.19
C ALA A 168 -13.53 0.65 1.39
N GLY A 169 -12.37 0.67 2.04
CA GLY A 169 -11.10 0.16 1.51
C GLY A 169 -10.90 -1.31 1.85
N SER A 170 -9.80 -1.88 1.36
CA SER A 170 -9.31 -3.20 1.75
C SER A 170 -7.79 -3.24 1.62
N THR A 171 -7.18 -4.29 2.16
CA THR A 171 -5.73 -4.47 2.10
C THR A 171 -5.23 -4.48 0.67
N ARG A 172 -5.86 -5.31 -0.18
CA ARG A 172 -5.49 -5.48 -1.59
C ARG A 172 -5.75 -4.24 -2.43
N LEU A 173 -6.84 -3.53 -2.16
CA LEU A 173 -7.25 -2.38 -2.98
C LEU A 173 -6.49 -1.10 -2.63
N GLU A 174 -6.22 -0.88 -1.35
CA GLU A 174 -5.84 0.44 -0.85
C GLU A 174 -4.44 0.46 -0.23
N THR A 175 -4.10 -0.51 0.62
CA THR A 175 -2.81 -0.50 1.33
C THR A 175 -1.70 -1.25 0.60
N ALA A 176 -2.05 -2.18 -0.29
CA ALA A 176 -1.08 -3.01 -1.01
C ALA A 176 0.00 -2.21 -1.78
N PRO A 177 -0.32 -1.10 -2.49
CA PRO A 177 0.69 -0.28 -3.16
C PRO A 177 1.73 0.32 -2.20
N LEU A 178 1.32 0.66 -0.98
CA LEU A 178 2.22 1.13 0.09
C LEU A 178 3.00 -0.04 0.69
N MET A 179 2.33 -1.15 1.00
CA MET A 179 2.95 -2.35 1.56
C MET A 179 4.08 -2.88 0.67
N ARG A 180 3.90 -2.95 -0.66
CA ARG A 180 4.97 -3.35 -1.59
C ARG A 180 6.23 -2.49 -1.48
N ARG A 181 6.10 -1.20 -1.17
CA ARG A 181 7.25 -0.29 -1.00
C ARG A 181 7.95 -0.43 0.35
N LEU A 182 7.33 -1.16 1.27
CA LEU A 182 7.79 -1.33 2.65
C LEU A 182 8.20 -2.77 2.98
N GLU A 183 7.89 -3.76 2.13
CA GLU A 183 8.16 -5.19 2.41
C GLU A 183 9.66 -5.54 2.41
N SER A 184 10.48 -4.65 1.85
CA SER A 184 11.94 -4.69 1.97
C SER A 184 12.46 -4.29 3.35
N SER A 185 11.70 -3.52 4.13
CA SER A 185 12.15 -2.98 5.42
C SER A 185 11.37 -3.53 6.61
N PHE A 186 10.16 -4.05 6.39
CA PHE A 186 9.26 -4.50 7.45
C PHE A 186 8.68 -5.89 7.16
N HIS A 187 8.33 -6.58 8.24
CA HIS A 187 7.30 -7.61 8.18
C HIS A 187 5.94 -6.90 8.20
N LEU A 188 5.20 -6.95 7.11
CA LEU A 188 3.96 -6.20 6.95
C LEU A 188 2.76 -7.09 7.18
N VAL A 189 1.81 -6.57 7.97
CA VAL A 189 0.55 -7.23 8.24
C VAL A 189 -0.60 -6.32 7.83
N GLY A 190 -1.28 -6.67 6.75
CA GLY A 190 -2.54 -6.03 6.35
C GLY A 190 -3.73 -6.76 6.95
N VAL A 191 -4.74 -6.03 7.38
CA VAL A 191 -5.98 -6.60 7.93
C VAL A 191 -7.15 -5.99 7.20
N ASP A 192 -7.98 -6.82 6.57
CA ASP A 192 -9.30 -6.37 6.15
C ASP A 192 -10.17 -6.31 7.41
N LEU A 193 -10.53 -5.10 7.83
CA LEU A 193 -11.37 -4.88 8.99
C LEU A 193 -12.76 -5.54 8.80
N SER A 194 -13.46 -5.82 9.89
CA SER A 194 -14.79 -6.45 9.87
C SER A 194 -15.70 -5.90 8.77
N GLY A 195 -16.27 -6.82 7.96
CA GLY A 195 -17.12 -6.55 6.81
C GLY A 195 -16.43 -5.94 5.57
N HIS A 196 -15.15 -5.60 5.63
CA HIS A 196 -14.34 -5.17 4.49
C HIS A 196 -13.65 -6.36 3.81
N GLY A 197 -13.19 -6.15 2.58
CA GLY A 197 -12.59 -7.17 1.74
C GLY A 197 -13.34 -8.51 1.75
N THR A 198 -12.62 -9.55 2.17
CA THR A 198 -13.15 -10.91 2.37
C THR A 198 -13.39 -11.26 3.84
N SER A 199 -13.23 -10.30 4.77
CA SER A 199 -13.55 -10.50 6.19
C SER A 199 -15.05 -10.63 6.41
N ALA A 200 -15.43 -11.50 7.34
CA ALA A 200 -16.82 -11.69 7.71
C ALA A 200 -17.44 -10.42 8.31
N PHE A 201 -18.76 -10.30 8.16
CA PHE A 201 -19.52 -9.29 8.88
C PHE A 201 -19.78 -9.72 10.31
N PRO A 202 -19.76 -8.79 11.26
CA PRO A 202 -20.18 -9.09 12.61
C PRO A 202 -21.67 -9.46 12.65
N THR A 203 -21.99 -10.45 13.48
CA THR A 203 -23.34 -11.02 13.53
C THR A 203 -24.25 -10.31 14.54
N ASP A 204 -23.66 -9.76 15.61
CA ASP A 204 -24.35 -9.31 16.82
C ASP A 204 -23.97 -7.89 17.26
N GLN A 205 -23.07 -7.21 16.54
CA GLN A 205 -22.65 -5.84 16.85
C GLN A 205 -22.57 -4.93 15.62
N ASP A 206 -22.77 -3.63 15.87
CA ASP A 206 -22.55 -2.57 14.88
C ASP A 206 -21.05 -2.27 14.73
N PHE A 207 -20.71 -1.59 13.64
CA PHE A 207 -19.37 -1.07 13.44
C PHE A 207 -19.03 0.00 14.48
N SER A 208 -17.84 -0.14 15.08
CA SER A 208 -17.30 0.77 16.08
C SER A 208 -15.77 0.70 16.06
N LEU A 209 -15.10 1.68 16.66
CA LEU A 209 -13.63 1.61 16.81
C LEU A 209 -13.21 0.47 17.76
N ASP A 210 -14.03 0.13 18.75
CA ASP A 210 -13.77 -1.02 19.63
C ASP A 210 -13.79 -2.35 18.85
N LEU A 211 -14.75 -2.52 17.93
CA LEU A 211 -14.80 -3.69 17.04
C LEU A 211 -13.52 -3.80 16.21
N PHE A 212 -13.18 -2.72 15.50
CA PHE A 212 -12.04 -2.74 14.59
C PHE A 212 -10.70 -2.88 15.33
N ALA A 213 -10.58 -2.31 16.53
CA ALA A 213 -9.39 -2.55 17.36
C ALA A 213 -9.32 -4.01 17.86
N GLU A 214 -10.45 -4.66 18.14
CA GLU A 214 -10.49 -6.10 18.43
C GLU A 214 -10.10 -6.95 17.22
N ASP A 215 -10.48 -6.55 16.00
CA ASP A 215 -10.02 -7.23 14.79
C ASP A 215 -8.49 -7.21 14.68
N VAL A 216 -7.87 -6.06 14.96
CA VAL A 216 -6.41 -5.93 14.97
C VAL A 216 -5.79 -6.80 16.07
N ARG A 217 -6.34 -6.80 17.29
CA ARG A 217 -5.86 -7.69 18.39
C ARG A 217 -5.99 -9.17 18.03
N THR A 218 -7.07 -9.56 17.37
CA THR A 218 -7.30 -10.93 16.91
C THR A 218 -6.24 -11.33 15.88
N ALA A 219 -5.97 -10.47 14.90
CA ALA A 219 -4.92 -10.69 13.91
C ALA A 219 -3.53 -10.78 14.55
N MET A 220 -3.19 -9.88 15.48
CA MET A 220 -1.92 -9.92 16.21
C MET A 220 -1.75 -11.21 17.00
N THR A 221 -2.79 -11.65 17.71
CA THR A 221 -2.78 -12.90 18.49
C THR A 221 -2.58 -14.11 17.58
N ALA A 222 -3.30 -14.18 16.46
CA ALA A 222 -3.18 -15.28 15.51
C ALA A 222 -1.80 -15.38 14.83
N LEU A 223 -1.07 -14.26 14.78
CA LEU A 223 0.28 -14.18 14.25
C LEU A 223 1.36 -14.22 15.36
N ASP A 224 0.99 -14.49 16.61
CA ASP A 224 1.89 -14.51 17.77
C ASP A 224 2.70 -13.21 17.94
N LEU A 225 2.08 -12.06 17.70
CA LEU A 225 2.71 -10.74 17.82
C LEU A 225 2.44 -10.13 19.21
N SER A 226 3.49 -9.84 19.96
CA SER A 226 3.39 -9.16 21.25
C SER A 226 3.14 -7.65 21.12
N SER A 227 3.72 -7.03 20.09
CA SER A 227 3.57 -5.63 19.73
C SER A 227 3.90 -5.45 18.24
N ALA A 228 3.53 -4.29 17.69
CA ALA A 228 3.92 -3.90 16.34
C ALA A 228 3.95 -2.38 16.19
N HIS A 229 4.65 -1.91 15.17
CA HIS A 229 4.37 -0.60 14.59
C HIS A 229 3.00 -0.61 13.90
N VAL A 230 2.29 0.51 13.90
CA VAL A 230 0.97 0.61 13.27
C VAL A 230 0.91 1.83 12.36
N PHE A 231 0.55 1.61 11.09
CA PHE A 231 0.15 2.63 10.15
C PHE A 231 -1.36 2.51 9.90
N GLY A 232 -2.08 3.63 9.93
CA GLY A 232 -3.50 3.66 9.59
C GLY A 232 -3.84 4.80 8.65
N PHE A 233 -4.57 4.47 7.57
CA PHE A 233 -5.13 5.45 6.65
C PHE A 233 -6.59 5.73 6.97
N SER A 234 -7.00 7.01 7.03
CA SER A 234 -8.41 7.41 7.20
C SER A 234 -9.06 6.69 8.41
N LEU A 235 -10.10 5.85 8.20
CA LEU A 235 -10.68 4.97 9.22
C LEU A 235 -9.62 4.19 10.00
N GLY A 236 -8.69 3.54 9.31
CA GLY A 236 -7.61 2.77 9.91
C GLY A 236 -6.73 3.59 10.84
N GLY A 237 -6.57 4.89 10.59
CA GLY A 237 -5.86 5.79 11.52
C GLY A 237 -6.65 6.04 12.80
N GLY A 238 -7.97 6.16 12.71
CA GLY A 238 -8.85 6.22 13.90
C GLY A 238 -8.79 4.94 14.72
N VAL A 239 -8.78 3.78 14.05
CA VAL A 239 -8.60 2.46 14.69
C VAL A 239 -7.24 2.35 15.36
N ALA A 240 -6.17 2.80 14.69
CA ALA A 240 -4.81 2.75 15.21
C ALA A 240 -4.62 3.63 16.46
N LEU A 241 -5.19 4.85 16.45
CA LEU A 241 -5.20 5.73 17.62
C LEU A 241 -5.99 5.11 18.79
N HIS A 242 -7.16 4.55 18.50
CA HIS A 242 -8.00 3.90 19.51
C HIS A 242 -7.32 2.67 20.13
N LEU A 243 -6.65 1.85 19.31
CA LEU A 243 -5.83 0.73 19.77
C LEU A 243 -4.71 1.20 20.69
N ALA A 244 -3.98 2.24 20.30
CA ALA A 244 -2.89 2.79 21.10
C ALA A 244 -3.38 3.37 22.44
N GLN A 245 -4.56 4.00 22.48
CA GLN A 245 -5.17 4.49 23.72
C GLN A 245 -5.61 3.35 24.66
N ARG A 246 -6.25 2.30 24.12
CA ARG A 246 -6.83 1.22 24.92
C ARG A 246 -5.82 0.12 25.27
N SER A 247 -4.77 -0.03 24.47
CA SER A 247 -3.80 -1.12 24.58
C SER A 247 -2.41 -0.63 24.17
N PRO A 248 -1.83 0.38 24.85
CA PRO A 248 -0.58 1.03 24.43
C PRO A 248 0.60 0.07 24.33
N ALA A 249 0.61 -1.01 25.13
CA ALA A 249 1.67 -2.03 25.08
C ALA A 249 1.72 -2.82 23.76
N LEU A 250 0.64 -2.80 22.95
CA LEU A 250 0.59 -3.46 21.66
C LEU A 250 1.16 -2.60 20.52
N VAL A 251 1.35 -1.29 20.76
CA VAL A 251 1.72 -0.33 19.72
C VAL A 251 3.08 0.27 20.02
N ASP A 252 4.11 -0.17 19.31
CA ASP A 252 5.48 0.33 19.48
C ASP A 252 5.58 1.80 19.03
N ARG A 253 5.04 2.09 17.84
CA ARG A 253 5.01 3.41 17.20
C ARG A 253 3.82 3.53 16.27
N LEU A 254 3.38 4.76 16.03
CA LEU A 254 2.16 5.04 15.29
C LEU A 254 2.41 5.96 14.10
N ALA A 255 1.77 5.70 12.98
CA ALA A 255 1.61 6.65 11.89
C ALA A 255 0.14 6.69 11.45
N VAL A 256 -0.41 7.89 11.30
CA VAL A 256 -1.77 8.10 10.80
C VAL A 256 -1.73 9.01 9.59
N PHE A 257 -2.45 8.67 8.53
CA PHE A 257 -2.44 9.41 7.27
C PHE A 257 -3.86 9.77 6.83
N GLN A 258 -4.10 11.06 6.61
CA GLN A 258 -5.42 11.60 6.21
C GLN A 258 -6.54 11.18 7.16
N THR A 259 -6.26 11.24 8.47
CA THR A 259 -7.20 10.81 9.51
C THR A 259 -7.82 12.01 10.20
N ASN A 260 -9.14 12.01 10.34
CA ASN A 260 -9.86 12.99 11.14
C ASN A 260 -10.41 12.36 12.43
N VAL A 261 -10.13 13.00 13.57
CA VAL A 261 -10.60 12.57 14.90
C VAL A 261 -11.65 13.50 15.50
N ASP A 262 -11.83 14.70 14.93
CA ASP A 262 -12.82 15.68 15.36
C ASP A 262 -13.92 15.80 14.30
N TRP A 263 -14.93 14.94 14.38
CA TRP A 263 -16.01 14.90 13.40
C TRP A 263 -17.13 15.87 13.73
N THR A 264 -17.37 16.83 12.84
CA THR A 264 -18.58 17.65 12.91
C THR A 264 -19.79 16.93 12.27
N ARG A 265 -21.00 17.24 12.73
CA ARG A 265 -22.25 16.71 12.11
C ARG A 265 -22.32 16.99 10.58
N PRO A 266 -21.95 18.18 10.07
CA PRO A 266 -21.89 18.42 8.63
C PRO A 266 -20.89 17.54 7.87
N GLN A 267 -19.69 17.29 8.43
CA GLN A 267 -18.72 16.37 7.82
C GLN A 267 -19.26 14.93 7.77
N ALA A 268 -19.81 14.44 8.88
CA ALA A 268 -20.42 13.11 8.94
C ALA A 268 -21.56 12.95 7.91
N ASN A 269 -22.43 13.96 7.77
CA ASN A 269 -23.51 13.92 6.78
C ASN A 269 -22.99 13.89 5.33
N ARG A 270 -21.98 14.70 5.00
CA ARG A 270 -21.35 14.67 3.67
C ARG A 270 -20.67 13.34 3.37
N MET A 271 -19.98 12.75 4.35
CA MET A 271 -19.36 11.44 4.20
C MET A 271 -20.40 10.34 3.98
N ARG A 272 -21.52 10.35 4.73
CA ARG A 272 -22.62 9.37 4.55
C ARG A 272 -23.21 9.39 3.14
N GLN A 273 -23.29 10.56 2.50
CA GLN A 273 -23.75 10.68 1.11
C GLN A 273 -22.79 10.05 0.10
N ARG A 274 -21.49 9.96 0.42
CA ARG A 274 -20.48 9.28 -0.41
C ARG A 274 -20.48 7.77 -0.25
N LEU A 275 -21.10 7.26 0.82
CA LEU A 275 -21.18 5.83 1.17
C LEU A 275 -22.52 5.24 0.71
N ASP A 276 -22.88 5.47 -0.55
CA ASP A 276 -24.12 4.99 -1.14
C ASP A 276 -23.81 4.33 -2.49
N LEU A 277 -24.07 3.01 -2.59
CA LEU A 277 -23.65 2.23 -3.76
C LEU A 277 -24.45 2.60 -5.01
N ASP A 278 -25.71 2.97 -4.86
CA ASP A 278 -26.58 3.32 -5.98
C ASP A 278 -26.17 4.70 -6.52
N ALA A 279 -25.92 5.66 -5.62
CA ALA A 279 -25.36 6.95 -6.01
C ALA A 279 -23.97 6.82 -6.65
N LEU A 280 -23.12 5.91 -6.16
CA LEU A 280 -21.82 5.62 -6.78
C LEU A 280 -21.98 4.97 -8.16
N GLN A 281 -22.94 4.08 -8.34
CA GLN A 281 -23.21 3.46 -9.64
C GLN A 281 -23.55 4.50 -10.71
N GLU A 282 -24.30 5.54 -10.34
CA GLU A 282 -24.71 6.62 -11.24
C GLU A 282 -23.57 7.61 -11.51
N ASN A 283 -22.84 8.03 -10.47
CA ASN A 283 -21.90 9.15 -10.55
C ASN A 283 -20.43 8.74 -10.74
N ALA A 284 -20.08 7.51 -10.38
CA ALA A 284 -18.72 6.96 -10.40
C ALA A 284 -18.74 5.43 -10.63
N PRO A 285 -19.23 4.95 -11.79
CA PRO A 285 -19.50 3.54 -12.05
C PRO A 285 -18.27 2.64 -11.84
N GLU A 286 -17.08 3.09 -12.20
CA GLU A 286 -15.82 2.36 -11.98
C GLU A 286 -15.53 2.14 -10.48
N HIS A 287 -15.85 3.12 -9.63
CA HIS A 287 -15.70 2.97 -8.18
C HIS A 287 -16.72 1.96 -7.64
N ALA A 288 -17.98 2.02 -8.10
CA ALA A 288 -18.99 1.03 -7.71
C ALA A 288 -18.59 -0.39 -8.15
N GLU A 289 -18.05 -0.55 -9.37
CA GLU A 289 -17.53 -1.82 -9.86
C GLU A 289 -16.36 -2.33 -9.02
N ARG A 290 -15.39 -1.47 -8.71
CA ARG A 290 -14.27 -1.81 -7.81
C ARG A 290 -14.76 -2.30 -6.46
N LEU A 291 -15.74 -1.63 -5.84
CA LEU A 291 -16.31 -2.06 -4.57
C LEU A 291 -16.96 -3.45 -4.69
N ARG A 292 -17.70 -3.72 -5.77
CA ARG A 292 -18.31 -5.05 -6.00
C ARG A 292 -17.28 -6.14 -6.24
N ALA A 293 -16.18 -5.82 -6.90
CA ALA A 293 -15.12 -6.78 -7.19
C ALA A 293 -14.30 -7.16 -5.94
N HIS A 294 -14.19 -6.25 -4.96
CA HIS A 294 -13.26 -6.42 -3.83
C HIS A 294 -13.91 -6.67 -2.48
N HIS A 295 -15.25 -6.58 -2.38
CA HIS A 295 -15.98 -6.83 -1.13
C HIS A 295 -16.99 -7.95 -1.29
N SER A 296 -17.07 -8.86 -0.32
CA SER A 296 -18.06 -9.94 -0.34
C SER A 296 -19.50 -9.41 -0.25
N PHE A 297 -19.73 -8.28 0.44
CA PHE A 297 -21.07 -7.69 0.62
C PHE A 297 -21.04 -6.15 0.55
N PRO A 298 -20.78 -5.55 -0.63
CA PRO A 298 -20.52 -4.11 -0.79
C PRO A 298 -21.69 -3.22 -0.35
N THR A 299 -22.94 -3.59 -0.68
CA THR A 299 -24.13 -2.82 -0.27
C THR A 299 -24.28 -2.80 1.25
N ARG A 300 -24.15 -3.96 1.90
CA ARG A 300 -24.23 -4.09 3.36
C ARG A 300 -23.08 -3.34 4.04
N LEU A 301 -21.89 -3.37 3.45
CA LEU A 301 -20.72 -2.64 3.93
C LEU A 301 -21.01 -1.14 3.99
N LEU A 302 -21.44 -0.54 2.88
CA LEU A 302 -21.72 0.89 2.82
C LEU A 302 -22.84 1.29 3.78
N GLN A 303 -23.91 0.49 3.92
CA GLN A 303 -24.98 0.75 4.88
C GLN A 303 -24.50 0.74 6.35
N ARG A 304 -23.63 -0.22 6.71
CA ARG A 304 -23.03 -0.28 8.06
C ARG A 304 -22.08 0.88 8.29
N LEU A 305 -21.28 1.26 7.29
CA LEU A 305 -20.42 2.45 7.36
C LEU A 305 -21.23 3.74 7.49
N GLN A 306 -22.36 3.89 6.78
CA GLN A 306 -23.24 5.04 6.95
C GLN A 306 -23.79 5.16 8.38
N SER A 307 -24.07 4.01 9.02
CA SER A 307 -24.55 3.95 10.41
C SER A 307 -23.42 4.31 11.38
N PHE A 308 -22.22 3.79 11.16
CA PHE A 308 -21.02 4.14 11.93
C PHE A 308 -20.65 5.62 11.81
N VAL A 309 -20.58 6.17 10.60
CA VAL A 309 -20.24 7.59 10.39
C VAL A 309 -21.23 8.52 11.08
N LYS A 310 -22.49 8.10 11.24
CA LYS A 310 -23.51 8.86 11.98
C LYS A 310 -23.15 9.02 13.47
N THR A 311 -22.42 8.08 14.07
CA THR A 311 -22.03 8.11 15.49
C THR A 311 -20.74 8.90 15.73
N LEU A 312 -19.90 9.09 14.70
CA LEU A 312 -18.59 9.73 14.82
C LEU A 312 -18.60 11.11 15.48
N PRO A 313 -19.56 12.02 15.24
CA PRO A 313 -19.56 13.31 15.94
C PRO A 313 -19.70 13.19 17.45
N ASP A 314 -20.46 12.22 17.93
CA ASP A 314 -20.63 12.00 19.38
C ASP A 314 -19.41 11.23 19.94
N ALA A 315 -18.89 10.23 19.20
CA ALA A 315 -17.70 9.47 19.58
C ALA A 315 -16.40 10.31 19.58
N SER A 316 -16.29 11.34 18.74
CA SER A 316 -15.14 12.25 18.69
C SER A 316 -14.93 12.97 20.02
N GLY A 317 -16.03 13.30 20.72
CA GLY A 317 -15.99 13.91 22.04
C GLY A 317 -15.41 12.99 23.12
N GLU A 318 -15.40 11.68 22.91
CA GLU A 318 -14.85 10.69 23.85
C GLU A 318 -13.38 10.36 23.56
N LEU A 319 -12.95 10.40 22.29
CA LEU A 319 -11.56 10.11 21.87
C LEU A 319 -10.60 11.25 22.19
N ALA A 320 -11.00 12.49 21.93
CA ALA A 320 -10.13 13.66 22.03
C ALA A 320 -9.51 13.88 23.42
N PRO A 321 -10.23 13.71 24.55
CA PRO A 321 -9.65 13.87 25.89
C PRO A 321 -8.48 12.92 26.20
N GLY A 322 -8.43 11.74 25.56
CA GLY A 322 -7.38 10.74 25.82
C GLY A 322 -6.14 10.86 24.93
N LEU A 323 -6.12 11.75 23.94
CA LEU A 323 -4.99 11.85 22.99
C LEU A 323 -3.76 12.50 23.62
N SER A 324 -3.96 13.43 24.56
CA SER A 324 -2.87 14.09 25.30
C SER A 324 -2.07 13.14 26.19
N ASP A 325 -2.67 12.02 26.58
CA ASP A 325 -2.03 11.01 27.43
C ASP A 325 -1.27 9.97 26.61
N LEU A 326 -1.37 10.02 25.27
CA LEU A 326 -0.73 9.06 24.38
C LEU A 326 0.77 9.36 24.25
N SER A 327 1.60 8.60 24.95
CA SER A 327 3.07 8.75 24.87
C SER A 327 3.68 8.11 23.63
N THR A 328 2.93 7.29 22.89
CA THR A 328 3.42 6.58 21.70
C THR A 328 3.97 7.56 20.65
N PRO A 329 5.24 7.42 20.20
CA PRO A 329 5.78 8.27 19.15
C PRO A 329 4.92 8.18 17.88
N THR A 330 4.41 9.32 17.42
CA THR A 330 3.41 9.35 16.34
C THR A 330 3.88 10.18 15.14
N LEU A 331 3.67 9.70 13.92
CA LEU A 331 3.69 10.51 12.71
C LEU A 331 2.26 10.83 12.29
N VAL A 332 1.90 12.11 12.28
CA VAL A 332 0.65 12.60 11.72
C VAL A 332 0.93 13.07 10.29
N GLY A 333 0.28 12.46 9.31
CA GLY A 333 0.49 12.71 7.90
C GLY A 333 -0.80 13.12 7.18
N SER A 334 -0.67 13.95 6.15
CA SER A 334 -1.76 14.26 5.21
C SER A 334 -1.20 14.71 3.88
N VAL A 335 -2.08 14.87 2.88
CA VAL A 335 -1.79 15.69 1.69
C VAL A 335 -2.27 17.13 1.87
N ASP A 336 -1.73 18.06 1.09
CA ASP A 336 -1.98 19.51 1.21
C ASP A 336 -3.32 19.98 0.63
N GLN A 337 -3.92 19.22 -0.28
CA GLN A 337 -5.22 19.50 -0.90
C GLN A 337 -6.21 18.35 -0.70
N ASP A 338 -6.24 17.73 0.49
CA ASP A 338 -7.20 16.66 0.79
C ASP A 338 -8.65 17.19 0.68
N PRO A 339 -9.49 16.60 -0.20
CA PRO A 339 -10.83 17.09 -0.48
C PRO A 339 -11.86 16.77 0.62
N LEU A 340 -11.49 15.96 1.62
CA LEU A 340 -12.34 15.58 2.74
C LEU A 340 -11.99 16.34 4.01
N PHE A 341 -10.71 16.51 4.29
CA PHE A 341 -10.22 17.13 5.52
C PHE A 341 -9.17 18.18 5.18
N GLY A 342 -9.42 19.44 5.51
CA GLY A 342 -8.44 20.49 5.27
C GLY A 342 -7.19 20.33 6.15
N PRO A 343 -6.11 21.10 5.87
CA PRO A 343 -4.85 21.00 6.59
C PRO A 343 -4.97 21.30 8.10
N GLU A 344 -6.05 21.93 8.54
CA GLU A 344 -6.37 22.14 9.96
C GLU A 344 -6.56 20.83 10.73
N ALA A 345 -7.08 19.78 10.10
CA ALA A 345 -7.34 18.50 10.76
C ALA A 345 -6.06 17.78 11.22
N PRO A 346 -5.06 17.51 10.37
CA PRO A 346 -3.80 16.90 10.82
C PRO A 346 -3.00 17.83 11.76
N GLN A 347 -3.14 19.15 11.63
CA GLN A 347 -2.51 20.11 12.56
C GLN A 347 -3.12 20.03 13.96
N ALA A 348 -4.45 19.97 14.06
CA ALA A 348 -5.16 19.85 15.33
C ALA A 348 -4.84 18.51 16.01
N LEU A 349 -4.78 17.42 15.25
CA LEU A 349 -4.39 16.11 15.78
C LEU A 349 -2.93 16.11 16.28
N HIS A 350 -2.00 16.67 15.51
CA HIS A 350 -0.61 16.83 15.93
C HIS A 350 -0.47 17.63 17.23
N GLN A 351 -1.24 18.72 17.39
CA GLN A 351 -1.20 19.54 18.61
C GLN A 351 -1.72 18.80 19.86
N GLN A 352 -2.59 17.80 19.70
CA GLN A 352 -3.13 17.01 20.80
C GLN A 352 -2.20 15.87 21.23
N LEU A 353 -1.23 15.47 20.38
CA LEU A 353 -0.36 14.33 20.63
C LEU A 353 1.04 14.80 21.10
N PRO A 354 1.47 14.48 22.33
CA PRO A 354 2.68 15.07 22.93
C PRO A 354 3.98 14.69 22.20
N ASN A 355 4.03 13.50 21.61
CA ASN A 355 5.21 12.96 20.92
C ASN A 355 4.99 12.79 19.42
N ALA A 356 4.19 13.68 18.81
CA ALA A 356 3.91 13.64 17.38
C ALA A 356 4.91 14.45 16.54
N ARG A 357 5.10 14.01 15.30
CA ARG A 357 5.67 14.78 14.20
C ARG A 357 4.60 14.97 13.12
N LEU A 358 4.61 16.10 12.43
CA LEU A 358 3.70 16.40 11.33
C LEU A 358 4.41 16.31 9.98
N ALA A 359 3.79 15.67 8.99
CA ALA A 359 4.22 15.69 7.59
C ALA A 359 3.02 16.00 6.67
N ILE A 360 3.13 17.06 5.87
CA ILE A 360 2.16 17.39 4.83
C ILE A 360 2.83 17.19 3.47
N LEU A 361 2.25 16.30 2.65
CA LEU A 361 2.77 15.91 1.35
C LEU A 361 1.98 16.59 0.23
N PRO A 362 2.55 16.76 -0.98
CA PRO A 362 1.78 17.25 -2.12
C PRO A 362 0.72 16.20 -2.55
N GLY A 363 -0.53 16.61 -2.73
CA GLY A 363 -1.57 15.74 -3.27
C GLY A 363 -2.99 16.29 -3.10
N GLU A 364 -3.90 15.86 -3.99
CA GLU A 364 -5.26 16.40 -4.11
C GLU A 364 -6.38 15.34 -3.92
N HIS A 365 -6.01 14.17 -3.40
CA HIS A 365 -6.91 13.03 -3.29
C HIS A 365 -6.96 12.50 -1.86
N HIS A 366 -8.15 12.05 -1.46
CA HIS A 366 -8.33 11.24 -0.24
C HIS A 366 -8.34 9.77 -0.62
N ASP A 367 -7.19 9.29 -1.09
CA ASP A 367 -7.00 7.94 -1.61
C ASP A 367 -5.51 7.59 -1.42
N LEU A 368 -5.23 6.58 -0.58
CA LEU A 368 -3.86 6.19 -0.27
C LEU A 368 -3.10 5.75 -1.52
N ALA A 369 -3.77 5.08 -2.47
CA ALA A 369 -3.13 4.61 -3.70
C ALA A 369 -2.68 5.77 -4.61
N LYS A 370 -3.28 6.97 -4.44
CA LYS A 370 -2.94 8.19 -5.16
C LYS A 370 -2.06 9.16 -4.35
N ALA A 371 -1.74 8.82 -3.12
CA ALA A 371 -0.78 9.59 -2.33
C ALA A 371 0.62 9.53 -2.98
N PRO A 372 1.54 10.47 -2.67
CA PRO A 372 2.92 10.40 -3.15
C PRO A 372 3.68 9.28 -2.42
N LEU A 373 3.39 8.03 -2.79
CA LEU A 373 3.86 6.83 -2.12
C LEU A 373 5.37 6.75 -1.94
N PRO A 374 6.25 7.17 -2.90
CA PRO A 374 7.70 7.18 -2.66
C PRO A 374 8.13 8.09 -1.50
N LEU A 375 7.48 9.26 -1.36
CA LEU A 375 7.75 10.17 -0.23
C LEU A 375 7.20 9.59 1.07
N LEU A 376 5.97 9.07 1.02
CA LEU A 376 5.32 8.48 2.19
C LEU A 376 6.10 7.27 2.70
N SER A 377 6.51 6.33 1.83
CA SER A 377 7.27 5.15 2.22
C SER A 377 8.61 5.52 2.84
N SER A 378 9.32 6.49 2.26
CA SER A 378 10.59 6.99 2.83
C SER A 378 10.39 7.58 4.24
N LEU A 379 9.35 8.37 4.43
CA LEU A 379 9.01 8.93 5.74
C LEU A 379 8.62 7.87 6.76
N LEU A 380 7.87 6.83 6.35
CA LEU A 380 7.50 5.72 7.21
C LEU A 380 8.70 4.86 7.57
N LYS A 381 9.58 4.54 6.62
CA LYS A 381 10.87 3.87 6.88
C LYS A 381 11.67 4.66 7.92
N GLN A 382 11.83 5.97 7.72
CA GLN A 382 12.54 6.81 8.70
C GLN A 382 11.82 6.86 10.05
N HIS A 383 10.48 6.94 10.06
CA HIS A 383 9.73 6.99 11.30
C HIS A 383 9.87 5.69 12.07
N PHE A 384 9.68 4.53 11.47
CA PHE A 384 9.68 3.26 12.18
C PHE A 384 11.07 2.69 12.45
N SER A 385 12.12 3.13 11.74
CA SER A 385 13.49 2.61 11.92
C SER A 385 14.29 3.26 13.08
N VAL A 386 13.76 4.29 13.75
CA VAL A 386 14.47 4.88 14.91
C VAL A 386 14.27 3.99 16.12
N ASN A 387 15.37 3.38 16.58
CA ASN A 387 15.47 2.68 17.86
C ASN A 387 15.33 3.63 19.05
#